data_AF-A0A0V0UDB9-F1
#
_entry.id   AF-A0A0V0UDB9-F1
#
_cell.length_a   1.000
_cell.length_b   1.000
_cell.length_c   1.000
_cell.angle_alpha   90.00
_cell.angle_beta   90.00
_cell.angle_gamma   90.00
#
_symmetry.space_group_name_H-M   'P 1'
#
loop_
_entity.id
_entity.type
_entity.pdbx_description
1 polymer ?
#
loop_
_entity_poly.entity_id
_entity_poly.type
_entity_poly.pdbx_seq_one_letter_code
_entity_poly.pdbx_strand_id
1 'polypeptide(L)'
;MRNSRLYLWILAVFGAIVLQGFAAKLRNLTRSERGSLVGQHNILRSSLEGGNMRCMRGWSSQLENFAREVANNCSAADHVRGNSTYGLAYAFKLKPDDDFTMEEFVEELYMGANEYDYEASRCLADKVACESFIQFAWFETTVVGCAIANCESVVNSPDPGPHYFGVCAYDIKADLTKQPYVAPPACSFCPQNQSICSNNLCCHLDLNAPADCGDQEIPGSSSNMSMPKNLVPLTRLYNSAMGTNYFSIKQEEIRNLTTMGYRDLGVIGRIANDSKDPACKYLVPIYHIYSPIFRSDYYMTDPLLRNIRLAEGYHDKGILGYTAKGLGVCHSDVPIYEFFKREQGLMQMPNSTEVVNLFKHVIPGYVYQGISFPIWKTA
;
A
#
# COMPACT_ATOMS: atom_id res chain seq x y z
N MET A 1 -68.48 50.48 -23.66
CA MET A 1 -67.21 49.89 -23.18
C MET A 1 -67.42 48.40 -23.01
N ARG A 2 -66.62 47.59 -23.72
CA ARG A 2 -66.85 46.18 -24.05
C ARG A 2 -66.26 45.27 -22.95
N ASN A 3 -67.03 44.27 -22.49
CA ASN A 3 -66.70 42.88 -22.06
C ASN A 3 -65.28 42.57 -21.50
N SER A 4 -65.01 41.67 -20.54
CA SER A 4 -65.70 40.51 -19.95
C SER A 4 -64.72 39.82 -18.96
N ARG A 5 -65.28 39.24 -17.88
CA ARG A 5 -64.94 37.99 -17.14
C ARG A 5 -63.49 37.45 -17.02
N LEU A 6 -63.20 37.11 -15.74
CA LEU A 6 -62.53 35.90 -15.21
C LEU A 6 -61.01 35.72 -15.40
N TYR A 7 -60.45 34.89 -14.51
CA TYR A 7 -59.10 34.33 -14.37
C TYR A 7 -58.32 34.96 -13.20
N LEU A 8 -57.68 34.23 -12.29
CA LEU A 8 -57.76 32.85 -11.80
C LEU A 8 -56.78 32.88 -10.60
N TRP A 9 -57.14 32.27 -9.47
CA TRP A 9 -56.29 32.21 -8.29
C TRP A 9 -55.02 31.41 -8.60
N ILE A 10 -53.85 32.07 -8.58
CA ILE A 10 -52.56 31.36 -8.51
C ILE A 10 -52.02 31.55 -7.10
N LEU A 11 -52.28 30.55 -6.27
CA LEU A 11 -51.52 30.27 -5.06
C LEU A 11 -50.06 30.07 -5.49
N ALA A 12 -49.17 30.97 -5.06
CA ALA A 12 -47.74 30.73 -5.11
C ALA A 12 -47.42 29.60 -4.12
N VAL A 13 -47.53 28.36 -4.59
CA VAL A 13 -46.85 27.22 -3.97
C VAL A 13 -45.37 27.47 -4.19
N PHE A 14 -44.71 28.07 -3.21
CA PHE A 14 -43.27 27.94 -3.06
C PHE A 14 -42.99 26.46 -2.80
N GLY A 15 -42.88 25.70 -3.89
CA GLY A 15 -42.28 24.38 -3.86
C GLY A 15 -40.86 24.56 -3.38
N ALA A 16 -40.60 24.16 -2.14
CA ALA A 16 -39.27 23.77 -1.74
C ALA A 16 -38.88 22.63 -2.68
N ILE A 17 -38.15 22.97 -3.76
CA ILE A 17 -37.37 21.99 -4.49
C ILE A 17 -36.31 21.56 -3.48
N VAL A 18 -36.64 20.53 -2.70
CA VAL A 18 -35.62 19.71 -2.07
C VAL A 18 -34.87 19.11 -3.25
N LEU A 19 -33.72 19.72 -3.59
CA LEU A 19 -32.68 19.03 -4.33
C LEU A 19 -32.35 17.80 -3.47
N GLN A 20 -33.03 16.69 -3.73
CA GLN A 20 -32.58 15.39 -3.30
C GLN A 20 -31.29 15.14 -4.08
N GLY A 21 -30.19 15.68 -3.56
CA GLY A 21 -28.87 15.23 -3.95
C GLY A 21 -28.86 13.74 -3.67
N PHE A 22 -28.78 12.93 -4.72
CA PHE A 22 -28.52 11.51 -4.58
C PHE A 22 -27.15 11.40 -3.92
N ALA A 23 -27.14 11.24 -2.60
CA ALA A 23 -25.91 11.06 -1.84
C ALA A 23 -25.18 9.84 -2.39
N ALA A 24 -23.90 9.98 -2.68
CA ALA A 24 -23.10 8.91 -3.24
C ALA A 24 -23.04 7.72 -2.27
N LYS A 25 -22.94 6.50 -2.80
CA LYS A 25 -22.69 5.33 -1.94
C LYS A 25 -21.18 5.21 -1.69
N LEU A 26 -20.75 5.65 -0.51
CA LEU A 26 -19.35 5.53 -0.07
C LEU A 26 -18.95 4.08 0.23
N ARG A 27 -17.79 3.67 -0.28
CA ARG A 27 -17.14 2.40 0.06
C ARG A 27 -16.42 2.54 1.40
N ASN A 28 -16.40 1.46 2.19
CA ASN A 28 -15.62 1.40 3.42
C ASN A 28 -14.31 0.67 3.14
N LEU A 29 -13.19 1.41 3.22
CA LEU A 29 -11.87 0.84 3.02
C LEU A 29 -11.44 0.04 4.26
N THR A 30 -10.96 -1.17 4.02
CA THR A 30 -10.35 -2.04 5.02
C THR A 30 -8.93 -1.57 5.37
N ARG A 31 -8.39 -2.08 6.48
CA ARG A 31 -7.01 -1.78 6.87
C ARG A 31 -5.98 -2.23 5.82
N SER A 32 -6.23 -3.36 5.14
CA SER A 32 -5.33 -3.86 4.09
C SER A 32 -5.35 -2.92 2.88
N GLU A 33 -6.53 -2.47 2.45
CA GLU A 33 -6.68 -1.53 1.34
C GLU A 33 -6.02 -0.17 1.64
N ARG A 34 -6.18 0.37 2.85
CA ARG A 34 -5.47 1.58 3.29
C ARG A 34 -3.95 1.42 3.19
N GLY A 35 -3.43 0.28 3.63
CA GLY A 35 -2.00 -0.05 3.52
C GLY A 35 -1.55 -0.17 2.06
N SER A 36 -2.36 -0.82 1.22
CA SER A 36 -2.11 -0.96 -0.21
C SER A 36 -2.05 0.38 -0.92
N LEU A 37 -2.97 1.31 -0.62
CA LEU A 37 -2.96 2.65 -1.20
C LEU A 37 -1.67 3.40 -0.86
N VAL A 38 -1.22 3.38 0.39
CA VAL A 38 0.06 3.99 0.79
C VAL A 38 1.25 3.33 0.07
N GLY A 39 1.24 2.00 -0.03
CA GLY A 39 2.28 1.23 -0.72
C GLY A 39 2.38 1.59 -2.21
N GLN A 40 1.26 1.57 -2.92
CA GLN A 40 1.22 1.90 -4.35
C GLN A 40 1.62 3.34 -4.63
N HIS A 41 1.29 4.29 -3.73
CA HIS A 41 1.79 5.66 -3.84
C HIS A 41 3.32 5.69 -3.81
N ASN A 42 3.96 4.98 -2.88
CA ASN A 42 5.41 4.92 -2.81
C ASN A 42 6.03 4.25 -4.05
N ILE A 43 5.44 3.15 -4.55
CA ILE A 43 5.91 2.47 -5.76
C ILE A 43 5.86 3.41 -6.96
N LEU A 44 4.72 4.02 -7.25
CA LEU A 44 4.59 4.89 -8.41
C LEU A 44 5.35 6.21 -8.25
N ARG A 45 5.43 6.79 -7.04
CA ARG A 45 6.28 7.97 -6.78
C ARG A 45 7.77 7.67 -6.95
N SER A 46 8.21 6.46 -6.62
CA SER A 46 9.61 6.05 -6.82
C SER A 46 10.01 5.97 -8.30
N SER A 47 9.06 5.61 -9.16
CA SER A 47 9.27 5.49 -10.61
C SER A 47 9.51 6.83 -11.31
N LEU A 48 9.15 7.95 -10.66
CA LEU A 48 9.40 9.30 -11.16
C LEU A 48 10.87 9.72 -10.99
N GLU A 49 11.66 8.96 -10.21
CA GLU A 49 13.06 9.23 -9.90
C GLU A 49 13.34 10.66 -9.42
N GLY A 50 12.37 11.26 -8.71
CA GLY A 50 12.47 12.65 -8.27
C GLY A 50 13.60 12.86 -7.25
N GLY A 51 14.43 13.87 -7.48
CA GLY A 51 15.61 14.17 -6.67
C GLY A 51 15.30 14.46 -5.19
N ASN A 52 14.11 14.98 -4.87
CA ASN A 52 13.68 15.31 -3.51
C ASN A 52 12.38 14.59 -3.10
N MET A 53 11.97 13.56 -3.84
CA MET A 53 10.67 12.91 -3.67
C MET A 53 10.59 12.20 -2.31
N ARG A 54 9.71 12.63 -1.41
CA ARG A 54 9.59 12.00 -0.08
C ARG A 54 8.72 10.76 -0.10
N CYS A 55 9.01 9.82 0.80
CA CYS A 55 8.13 8.69 1.05
C CYS A 55 6.84 9.11 1.76
N MET A 56 5.75 8.44 1.37
CA MET A 56 4.55 8.36 2.18
C MET A 56 4.84 7.56 3.44
N ARG A 57 4.68 8.23 4.59
CA ARG A 57 4.90 7.69 5.94
C ARG A 57 3.71 6.88 6.45
N GLY A 58 2.51 7.14 5.95
CA GLY A 58 1.34 6.41 6.39
C GLY A 58 0.01 7.04 6.04
N TRP A 59 -1.02 6.54 6.72
CA TRP A 59 -2.41 6.86 6.50
C TRP A 59 -2.96 7.79 7.59
N SER A 60 -3.82 8.73 7.23
CA SER A 60 -4.56 9.57 8.18
C SER A 60 -6.07 9.37 8.07
N SER A 61 -6.70 8.98 9.18
CA SER A 61 -8.16 8.89 9.27
C SER A 61 -8.83 10.26 9.11
N GLN A 62 -8.16 11.36 9.47
CA GLN A 62 -8.68 12.70 9.27
C GLN A 62 -8.73 13.07 7.78
N LEU A 63 -7.66 12.75 7.04
CA LEU A 63 -7.62 12.95 5.58
C LEU A 63 -8.61 12.02 4.88
N GLU A 64 -8.76 10.77 5.34
CA GLU A 64 -9.79 9.84 4.82
C GLU A 64 -11.19 10.41 5.02
N ASN A 65 -11.52 10.90 6.21
CA ASN A 65 -12.83 11.51 6.46
C ASN A 65 -13.10 12.70 5.55
N PHE A 66 -12.11 13.57 5.36
CA PHE A 66 -12.21 14.68 4.43
C PHE A 66 -12.39 14.22 2.98
N ALA A 67 -11.60 13.23 2.53
CA ALA A 67 -11.75 12.63 1.22
C ALA A 67 -13.14 12.01 1.01
N ARG A 68 -13.74 11.42 2.06
CA ARG A 68 -15.12 10.90 2.03
C ARG A 68 -16.15 12.01 1.84
N GLU A 69 -15.98 13.15 2.53
CA GLU A 69 -16.86 14.32 2.36
C GLU A 69 -16.84 14.83 0.91
N VAL A 70 -15.64 14.95 0.33
CA VAL A 70 -15.46 15.35 -1.07
C VAL A 70 -16.05 14.31 -2.03
N ALA A 71 -15.74 13.01 -1.83
CA ALA A 71 -16.23 11.93 -2.67
C ALA A 71 -17.76 11.82 -2.65
N ASN A 72 -18.39 12.12 -1.51
CA ASN A 72 -19.85 12.09 -1.36
C ASN A 72 -20.57 13.15 -2.21
N ASN A 73 -19.88 14.23 -2.59
CA ASN A 73 -20.44 15.28 -3.45
C ASN A 73 -20.42 14.92 -4.94
N CYS A 74 -19.77 13.82 -5.33
CA CYS A 74 -19.62 13.40 -6.74
C CYS A 74 -19.19 14.56 -7.66
N SER A 75 -18.20 15.33 -7.21
CA SER A 75 -17.73 16.51 -7.91
C SER A 75 -16.22 16.61 -7.75
N ALA A 76 -15.52 16.70 -8.87
CA ALA A 76 -14.10 17.03 -8.90
C ALA A 76 -13.88 18.54 -8.94
N ALA A 77 -14.91 19.39 -8.76
CA ALA A 77 -14.77 20.84 -8.86
C ALA A 77 -13.81 21.45 -7.82
N ASP A 78 -13.65 20.80 -6.66
CA ASP A 78 -12.73 21.21 -5.61
C ASP A 78 -11.30 20.72 -5.89
N HIS A 79 -10.79 20.97 -7.10
CA HIS A 79 -9.41 20.62 -7.52
C HIS A 79 -8.36 21.13 -6.54
N VAL A 80 -7.08 20.82 -6.82
CA VAL A 80 -5.95 21.40 -6.06
C VAL A 80 -6.03 22.94 -6.00
N ARG A 81 -6.66 23.62 -6.97
CA ARG A 81 -6.92 25.08 -6.92
C ARG A 81 -8.08 25.53 -6.05
N GLY A 82 -8.94 24.62 -5.58
CA GLY A 82 -10.10 24.91 -4.75
C GLY A 82 -9.73 25.44 -3.38
N ASN A 83 -10.71 25.92 -2.61
CA ASN A 83 -10.51 26.45 -1.26
C ASN A 83 -10.29 25.35 -0.20
N SER A 84 -9.93 24.14 -0.64
CA SER A 84 -9.64 23.01 0.23
C SER A 84 -8.42 23.29 1.10
N THR A 85 -8.56 22.94 2.38
CA THR A 85 -7.49 22.95 3.39
C THR A 85 -6.39 21.94 3.06
N TYR A 86 -6.74 20.84 2.40
CA TYR A 86 -5.84 19.74 2.06
C TYR A 86 -5.59 19.67 0.55
N GLY A 87 -4.47 19.07 0.16
CA GLY A 87 -4.24 18.68 -1.22
C GLY A 87 -5.24 17.60 -1.66
N LEU A 88 -5.71 17.64 -2.91
CA LEU A 88 -6.70 16.68 -3.44
C LEU A 88 -6.26 16.13 -4.80
N ALA A 89 -6.43 14.83 -5.00
CA ALA A 89 -6.26 14.17 -6.30
C ALA A 89 -7.44 13.23 -6.57
N TYR A 90 -7.81 13.08 -7.84
CA TYR A 90 -9.01 12.39 -8.27
C TYR A 90 -8.72 11.26 -9.26
N ALA A 91 -9.44 10.16 -9.10
CA ALA A 91 -9.46 9.07 -10.05
C ALA A 91 -10.90 8.76 -10.47
N PHE A 92 -11.07 8.38 -11.73
CA PHE A 92 -12.38 8.11 -12.34
C PHE A 92 -12.33 6.75 -13.01
N LYS A 93 -13.29 5.87 -12.71
CA LYS A 93 -13.47 4.61 -13.43
C LYS A 93 -14.91 4.48 -13.86
N LEU A 94 -15.11 4.44 -15.18
CA LEU A 94 -16.44 4.41 -15.80
C LEU A 94 -17.07 3.03 -15.60
N LYS A 95 -18.39 2.99 -15.37
CA LYS A 95 -19.15 1.73 -15.33
C LYS A 95 -19.60 1.31 -16.73
N PRO A 96 -19.72 0.01 -17.03
CA PRO A 96 -19.98 -1.11 -16.11
C PRO A 96 -18.73 -1.88 -15.63
N ASP A 97 -17.52 -1.33 -15.81
CA ASP A 97 -16.31 -1.98 -15.31
C ASP A 97 -16.37 -2.25 -13.80
N ASP A 98 -15.62 -3.26 -13.36
CA ASP A 98 -15.51 -3.58 -11.94
C ASP A 98 -14.91 -2.40 -11.15
N ASP A 99 -15.26 -2.32 -9.85
CA ASP A 99 -14.71 -1.31 -8.94
C ASP A 99 -13.16 -1.35 -8.94
N PHE A 100 -12.54 -0.26 -8.52
CA PHE A 100 -11.09 -0.14 -8.40
C PHE A 100 -10.50 -1.27 -7.55
N THR A 101 -9.42 -1.88 -8.07
CA THR A 101 -8.36 -2.35 -7.19
C THR A 101 -7.60 -1.15 -6.62
N MET A 102 -6.94 -1.32 -5.46
CA MET A 102 -6.17 -0.21 -4.86
C MET A 102 -4.97 0.20 -5.71
N GLU A 103 -4.47 -0.72 -6.54
CA GLU A 103 -3.42 -0.46 -7.53
C GLU A 103 -3.95 0.40 -8.67
N GLU A 104 -5.02 -0.03 -9.33
CA GLU A 104 -5.66 0.73 -10.43
C GLU A 104 -6.01 2.15 -10.01
N PHE A 105 -6.54 2.35 -8.79
CA PHE A 105 -6.83 3.70 -8.28
C PHE A 105 -5.57 4.57 -8.29
N VAL A 106 -4.46 4.09 -7.74
CA VAL A 106 -3.23 4.89 -7.66
C VAL A 106 -2.57 5.05 -9.03
N GLU A 107 -2.71 4.06 -9.92
CA GLU A 107 -2.28 4.15 -11.32
C GLU A 107 -3.03 5.25 -12.09
N GLU A 108 -4.34 5.41 -11.90
CA GLU A 108 -5.10 6.52 -12.49
C GLU A 108 -4.53 7.89 -12.10
N LEU A 109 -4.12 8.07 -10.83
CA LEU A 109 -3.47 9.31 -10.38
C LEU A 109 -2.11 9.53 -11.06
N TYR A 110 -1.35 8.46 -11.24
CA TYR A 110 -0.04 8.48 -11.91
C TYR A 110 -0.17 8.77 -13.41
N MET A 111 -1.17 8.20 -14.09
CA MET A 111 -1.40 8.38 -15.52
C MET A 111 -1.68 9.83 -15.91
N GLY A 112 -2.08 10.69 -14.97
CA GLY A 112 -2.12 12.14 -15.17
C GLY A 112 -0.76 12.77 -15.54
N ALA A 113 0.36 12.05 -15.38
CA ALA A 113 1.66 12.42 -15.91
C ALA A 113 1.63 12.66 -17.43
N ASN A 114 0.78 11.94 -18.16
CA ASN A 114 0.60 12.12 -19.61
C ASN A 114 0.03 13.50 -19.98
N GLU A 115 -0.57 14.19 -19.01
CA GLU A 115 -1.19 15.50 -19.18
C GLU A 115 -0.34 16.63 -18.58
N TYR A 116 0.88 16.33 -18.10
CA TYR A 116 1.78 17.30 -17.48
C TYR A 116 3.09 17.44 -18.27
N ASP A 117 3.35 18.65 -18.74
CA ASP A 117 4.64 19.03 -19.34
C ASP A 117 5.58 19.50 -18.22
N TYR A 118 6.51 18.63 -17.83
CA TYR A 118 7.43 18.87 -16.73
C TYR A 118 8.38 20.06 -16.99
N GLU A 119 8.93 20.14 -18.20
CA GLU A 119 9.88 21.20 -18.60
C GLU A 119 9.18 22.56 -18.65
N ALA A 120 7.98 22.62 -19.23
CA ALA A 120 7.20 23.85 -19.28
C ALA A 120 6.42 24.14 -17.99
N SER A 121 6.42 23.23 -17.02
CA SER A 121 5.67 23.31 -15.75
C SER A 121 4.19 23.67 -15.95
N ARG A 122 3.51 22.98 -16.86
CA ARG A 122 2.10 23.27 -17.20
C ARG A 122 1.31 22.03 -17.55
N CYS A 123 -0.01 22.12 -17.33
CA CYS A 123 -0.95 21.11 -17.80
C CYS A 123 -1.29 21.25 -19.27
N LEU A 124 -1.56 20.11 -19.91
CA LEU A 124 -2.05 19.99 -21.28
C LEU A 124 -3.57 20.12 -21.32
N ALA A 125 -4.29 19.16 -21.92
CA ALA A 125 -5.70 19.28 -22.21
C ALA A 125 -6.56 18.94 -20.99
N ASP A 126 -6.28 17.82 -20.33
CA ASP A 126 -7.01 17.39 -19.14
C ASP A 126 -6.38 17.98 -17.87
N LYS A 127 -6.94 19.10 -17.44
CA LYS A 127 -6.52 19.79 -16.23
C LYS A 127 -6.77 18.97 -14.97
N VAL A 128 -7.82 18.14 -14.94
CA VAL A 128 -8.19 17.41 -13.71
C VAL A 128 -7.19 16.30 -13.47
N ALA A 129 -6.88 15.53 -14.52
CA ALA A 129 -5.86 14.48 -14.47
C ALA A 129 -4.48 15.06 -14.16
N CYS A 130 -4.08 16.12 -14.87
CA CYS A 130 -2.79 16.78 -14.64
C CYS A 130 -2.64 17.35 -13.22
N GLU A 131 -3.63 18.10 -12.71
CA GLU A 131 -3.55 18.69 -11.37
C GLU A 131 -3.57 17.62 -10.28
N SER A 132 -4.32 16.54 -10.49
CA SER A 132 -4.29 15.35 -9.63
C SER A 132 -2.91 14.70 -9.62
N PHE A 133 -2.25 14.59 -10.77
CA PHE A 133 -0.88 14.09 -10.86
C PHE A 133 0.12 15.00 -10.13
N ILE A 134 0.04 16.32 -10.31
CA ILE A 134 0.93 17.27 -9.60
C ILE A 134 0.80 17.09 -8.08
N GLN A 135 -0.43 16.94 -7.57
CA GLN A 135 -0.64 16.68 -6.15
C GLN A 135 -0.13 15.29 -5.71
N PHE A 136 -0.41 14.26 -6.49
CA PHE A 136 0.08 12.91 -6.25
C PHE A 136 1.62 12.86 -6.20
N ALA A 137 2.28 13.60 -7.08
CA ALA A 137 3.73 13.67 -7.23
C ALA A 137 4.38 14.75 -6.34
N TRP A 138 3.60 15.47 -5.52
CA TRP A 138 4.15 16.57 -4.72
C TRP A 138 5.18 16.05 -3.71
N PHE A 139 6.41 16.54 -3.82
CA PHE A 139 7.55 15.95 -3.13
C PHE A 139 7.44 16.07 -1.61
N GLU A 140 6.79 17.12 -1.08
CA GLU A 140 6.71 17.36 0.36
C GLU A 140 5.69 16.50 1.10
N THR A 141 4.69 16.01 0.38
CA THR A 141 3.57 15.25 0.91
C THR A 141 4.04 13.92 1.49
N THR A 142 3.61 13.60 2.71
CA THR A 142 4.05 12.39 3.42
C THR A 142 2.92 11.60 4.06
N VAL A 143 1.70 12.12 4.09
CA VAL A 143 0.54 11.45 4.69
C VAL A 143 -0.66 11.61 3.77
N VAL A 144 -1.41 10.53 3.60
CA VAL A 144 -2.56 10.47 2.70
C VAL A 144 -3.77 9.82 3.40
N GLY A 145 -4.97 10.18 2.97
CA GLY A 145 -6.19 9.42 3.25
C GLY A 145 -7.13 9.53 2.06
N CYS A 146 -7.72 8.42 1.63
CA CYS A 146 -8.52 8.35 0.42
C CYS A 146 -9.91 7.76 0.66
N ALA A 147 -10.81 7.97 -0.28
CA ALA A 147 -12.17 7.46 -0.30
C ALA A 147 -12.58 7.07 -1.72
N ILE A 148 -13.54 6.16 -1.83
CA ILE A 148 -14.17 5.78 -3.09
C ILE A 148 -15.68 5.93 -2.92
N ALA A 149 -16.34 6.60 -3.86
CA ALA A 149 -17.77 6.78 -3.93
C ALA A 149 -18.32 6.20 -5.25
N ASN A 150 -19.49 5.56 -5.18
CA ASN A 150 -20.24 5.17 -6.36
C ASN A 150 -21.24 6.30 -6.72
N CYS A 151 -21.03 6.90 -7.88
CA CYS A 151 -21.71 8.09 -8.36
C CYS A 151 -22.45 7.79 -9.68
N GLU A 152 -23.69 8.25 -9.81
CA GLU A 152 -24.44 8.16 -11.09
C GLU A 152 -23.88 9.12 -12.16
N SER A 153 -23.22 10.19 -11.72
CA SER A 153 -22.46 11.12 -12.54
C SER A 153 -21.46 11.86 -11.66
N VAL A 154 -20.30 12.23 -12.21
CA VAL A 154 -19.32 13.07 -11.50
C VAL A 154 -19.12 14.38 -12.25
N VAL A 155 -19.30 15.51 -11.56
CA VAL A 155 -19.05 16.83 -12.15
C VAL A 155 -17.54 16.97 -12.43
N ASN A 156 -17.19 17.43 -13.64
CA ASN A 156 -15.82 17.52 -14.16
C ASN A 156 -15.08 16.17 -14.24
N SER A 157 -15.80 15.08 -14.51
CA SER A 157 -15.18 13.84 -14.99
C SER A 157 -14.84 13.94 -16.48
N PRO A 158 -13.85 13.16 -16.97
CA PRO A 158 -13.50 13.13 -18.40
C PRO A 158 -14.66 12.68 -19.29
N ASP A 159 -15.42 11.68 -18.84
CA ASP A 159 -16.51 11.07 -19.58
C ASP A 159 -17.86 11.23 -18.84
N PRO A 160 -18.98 11.38 -19.56
CA PRO A 160 -20.30 11.39 -18.93
C PRO A 160 -20.74 9.97 -18.52
N GLY A 161 -21.39 9.84 -17.37
CA GLY A 161 -22.05 8.60 -16.95
C GLY A 161 -21.72 8.18 -15.52
N PRO A 162 -22.14 6.97 -15.11
CA PRO A 162 -21.89 6.46 -13.78
C PRO A 162 -20.44 6.05 -13.58
N HIS A 163 -19.85 6.45 -12.45
CA HIS A 163 -18.44 6.23 -12.12
C HIS A 163 -18.25 5.67 -10.73
N TYR A 164 -17.18 4.89 -10.56
CA TYR A 164 -16.45 4.85 -9.30
C TYR A 164 -15.56 6.08 -9.24
N PHE A 165 -15.78 6.92 -8.22
CA PHE A 165 -15.07 8.17 -8.01
C PHE A 165 -14.12 8.04 -6.83
N GLY A 166 -12.82 8.03 -7.12
CA GLY A 166 -11.74 8.00 -6.14
C GLY A 166 -11.28 9.40 -5.78
N VAL A 167 -11.11 9.66 -4.48
CA VAL A 167 -10.54 10.91 -3.96
C VAL A 167 -9.43 10.57 -2.98
N CYS A 168 -8.24 11.16 -3.14
CA CYS A 168 -7.19 11.15 -2.13
C CYS A 168 -6.93 12.57 -1.62
N ALA A 169 -6.86 12.70 -0.29
CA ALA A 169 -6.50 13.92 0.41
C ALA A 169 -5.10 13.80 1.03
N TYR A 170 -4.34 14.89 0.98
CA TYR A 170 -2.93 14.93 1.34
C TYR A 170 -2.62 15.99 2.39
N ASP A 171 -1.65 15.73 3.25
CA ASP A 171 -1.20 16.64 4.32
C ASP A 171 -0.68 17.97 3.77
N ILE A 172 0.04 17.94 2.65
CA ILE A 172 0.56 19.13 1.96
C ILE A 172 -0.18 19.32 0.65
N LYS A 173 -0.70 20.54 0.46
CA LYS A 173 -1.33 20.99 -0.78
C LYS A 173 -0.26 21.44 -1.78
N ALA A 174 -0.32 20.92 -3.00
CA ALA A 174 0.62 21.24 -4.05
C ALA A 174 0.45 22.67 -4.58
N ASP A 175 1.58 23.31 -4.94
CA ASP A 175 1.58 24.52 -5.75
C ASP A 175 1.63 24.13 -7.23
N LEU A 176 0.48 24.27 -7.90
CA LEU A 176 0.30 23.90 -9.31
C LEU A 176 1.07 24.77 -10.30
N THR A 177 1.76 25.81 -9.84
CA THR A 177 2.62 26.65 -10.68
C THR A 177 4.09 26.21 -10.64
N LYS A 178 4.40 25.15 -9.88
CA LYS A 178 5.75 24.64 -9.64
C LYS A 178 5.86 23.18 -10.06
N GLN A 179 7.08 22.77 -10.35
CA GLN A 179 7.37 21.35 -10.57
C GLN A 179 7.10 20.57 -9.27
N PRO A 180 6.39 19.43 -9.35
CA PRO A 180 6.00 18.67 -8.17
C PRO A 180 7.18 18.01 -7.45
N TYR A 181 8.32 17.86 -8.13
CA TYR A 181 9.57 17.32 -7.59
C TYR A 181 10.75 17.93 -8.34
N VAL A 182 11.98 17.65 -7.91
CA VAL A 182 13.20 18.00 -8.65
C VAL A 182 13.54 16.89 -9.63
N ALA A 183 13.96 17.25 -10.84
CA ALA A 183 14.24 16.32 -11.92
C ALA A 183 15.26 15.23 -11.50
N PRO A 184 15.24 14.05 -12.15
CA PRO A 184 16.20 12.98 -11.89
C PRO A 184 17.68 13.43 -11.93
N PRO A 185 18.58 12.75 -11.20
CA PRO A 185 18.39 11.44 -10.59
C PRO A 185 17.79 11.47 -9.18
N ALA A 186 17.19 10.35 -8.79
CA ALA A 186 16.53 10.19 -7.50
C ALA A 186 17.43 10.55 -6.32
N CYS A 187 16.82 11.09 -5.25
CA CYS A 187 17.48 11.39 -3.98
C CYS A 187 18.65 12.40 -4.03
N SER A 188 18.81 13.16 -5.12
CA SER A 188 19.84 14.20 -5.23
C SER A 188 19.68 15.36 -4.23
N PHE A 189 18.47 15.58 -3.73
CA PHE A 189 18.07 16.74 -2.92
C PHE A 189 17.17 16.34 -1.74
N CYS A 190 17.50 15.24 -1.06
CA CYS A 190 16.76 14.83 0.14
C CYS A 190 16.91 15.84 1.29
N PRO A 191 15.82 16.20 1.99
CA PRO A 191 15.87 17.11 3.11
C PRO A 191 16.55 16.45 4.32
N GLN A 192 17.14 17.24 5.23
CA GLN A 192 17.92 16.69 6.35
C GLN A 192 17.10 15.79 7.29
N ASN A 193 15.80 16.05 7.44
CA ASN A 193 14.90 15.25 8.27
C ASN A 193 14.41 13.95 7.58
N GLN A 194 14.74 13.75 6.30
CA GLN A 194 14.46 12.55 5.51
C GLN A 194 15.60 12.30 4.51
N SER A 195 16.83 12.25 5.02
CA SER A 195 18.06 12.23 4.22
C SER A 195 18.39 10.86 3.62
N ILE A 196 17.66 9.83 4.00
CA ILE A 196 17.92 8.46 3.60
C ILE A 196 17.25 8.20 2.26
N CYS A 197 18.04 7.85 1.25
CA CYS A 197 17.50 7.40 -0.03
C CYS A 197 17.10 5.92 0.05
N SER A 198 15.82 5.63 -0.12
CA SER A 198 15.30 4.26 -0.11
C SER A 198 14.27 4.09 -1.22
N ASN A 199 14.51 3.11 -2.11
CA ASN A 199 13.73 2.91 -3.33
C ASN A 199 13.46 4.21 -4.07
N ASN A 200 14.50 4.98 -4.38
CA ASN A 200 14.40 6.26 -5.08
C ASN A 200 13.55 7.34 -4.36
N LEU A 201 13.28 7.18 -3.07
CA LEU A 201 12.54 8.13 -2.24
C LEU A 201 13.39 8.63 -1.06
N CYS A 202 13.20 9.89 -0.69
CA CYS A 202 13.73 10.50 0.51
C CYS A 202 12.89 10.09 1.73
N CYS A 203 13.46 9.26 2.58
CA CYS A 203 12.81 8.65 3.71
C CYS A 203 13.47 9.07 5.03
N HIS A 204 12.70 9.01 6.12
CA HIS A 204 13.28 9.14 7.47
C HIS A 204 13.91 7.83 7.97
N LEU A 205 13.59 6.71 7.33
CA LEU A 205 14.12 5.38 7.60
C LEU A 205 14.46 4.73 6.26
N ASP A 206 15.49 3.91 6.23
CA ASP A 206 15.80 3.13 5.04
C ASP A 206 14.80 1.96 4.94
N LEU A 207 13.85 2.05 4.00
CA LEU A 207 12.90 0.98 3.67
C LEU A 207 13.59 -0.24 3.03
N ASN A 208 14.82 -0.07 2.54
CA ASN A 208 15.70 -1.09 1.97
C ASN A 208 16.74 -1.59 2.98
N ALA A 209 16.92 -0.89 4.09
CA ALA A 209 17.68 -1.42 5.20
C ALA A 209 16.89 -2.56 5.84
N PRO A 210 17.60 -3.50 6.51
CA PRO A 210 16.96 -4.24 7.59
C PRO A 210 16.24 -3.21 8.44
N ALA A 211 14.98 -3.43 8.76
CA ALA A 211 14.26 -2.53 9.66
C ALA A 211 15.06 -2.38 10.97
N ASP A 212 15.92 -1.38 11.05
CA ASP A 212 16.52 -0.90 12.27
C ASP A 212 15.42 -0.07 12.91
N CYS A 213 14.58 -0.76 13.67
CA CYS A 213 13.50 -0.17 14.43
C CYS A 213 14.15 0.66 15.53
N GLY A 214 14.56 1.89 15.20
CA GLY A 214 15.00 2.86 16.18
C GLY A 214 13.91 3.06 17.23
N ASP A 215 14.29 2.99 18.50
CA ASP A 215 13.46 3.16 19.68
C ASP A 215 12.90 4.60 19.78
N GLN A 216 11.97 4.99 18.90
CA GLN A 216 11.18 6.21 19.08
C GLN A 216 9.77 5.86 19.53
N GLU A 217 9.56 5.92 20.85
CA GLU A 217 8.24 5.87 21.47
C GLU A 217 7.36 7.01 20.96
N ILE A 218 6.17 6.66 20.44
CA ILE A 218 5.09 7.61 20.20
C ILE A 218 4.48 7.98 21.56
N PRO A 219 4.46 9.26 21.97
CA PRO A 219 3.85 9.66 23.24
C PRO A 219 2.36 9.30 23.25
N GLY A 220 1.97 8.39 24.16
CA GLY A 220 0.57 8.01 24.38
C GLY A 220 0.15 6.62 23.87
N SER A 221 1.04 5.80 23.31
CA SER A 221 0.73 4.42 22.93
C SER A 221 1.10 3.43 24.04
N SER A 222 0.35 3.41 25.14
CA SER A 222 0.44 2.34 26.14
C SER A 222 -0.38 1.13 25.70
N SER A 223 0.09 0.43 24.66
CA SER A 223 -0.29 -0.98 24.53
C SER A 223 0.72 -1.80 25.31
N ASN A 224 0.28 -2.45 26.39
CA ASN A 224 0.99 -3.53 27.08
C ASN A 224 1.19 -4.73 26.13
N MET A 225 1.98 -4.56 25.07
CA MET A 225 2.33 -5.61 24.12
C MET A 225 3.82 -5.83 24.26
N SER A 226 4.19 -6.92 24.92
CA SER A 226 5.57 -7.34 25.07
C SER A 226 5.88 -8.49 24.11
N MET A 227 7.17 -8.73 23.88
CA MET A 227 7.65 -9.88 23.12
C MET A 227 7.06 -11.18 23.70
N PRO A 228 6.59 -12.12 22.86
CA PRO A 228 6.14 -13.44 23.32
C PRO A 228 7.23 -14.13 24.14
N LYS A 229 6.82 -14.87 25.17
CA LYS A 229 7.78 -15.53 26.08
C LYS A 229 8.34 -16.82 25.49
N ASN A 230 7.54 -17.52 24.70
CA ASN A 230 7.87 -18.86 24.19
C ASN A 230 8.25 -18.83 22.71
N LEU A 231 9.40 -18.23 22.42
CA LEU A 231 9.93 -18.10 21.06
C LEU A 231 10.92 -19.23 20.73
N VAL A 232 10.65 -19.96 19.65
CA VAL A 232 11.49 -21.04 19.12
C VAL A 232 12.34 -20.53 17.94
N PRO A 233 13.57 -21.04 17.76
CA PRO A 233 14.43 -20.63 16.64
C PRO A 233 13.86 -21.10 15.30
N LEU A 234 13.84 -20.19 14.33
CA LEU A 234 13.49 -20.45 12.95
C LEU A 234 14.78 -20.60 12.13
N THR A 235 15.01 -21.78 11.56
CA THR A 235 16.19 -22.08 10.76
C THR A 235 15.86 -22.05 9.27
N ARG A 236 16.75 -21.43 8.46
CA ARG A 236 16.68 -21.45 7.00
C ARG A 236 17.63 -22.50 6.45
N LEU A 237 17.10 -23.37 5.61
CA LEU A 237 17.82 -24.35 4.81
C LEU A 237 17.72 -23.95 3.33
N TYR A 238 18.73 -24.31 2.54
CA TYR A 238 18.79 -23.99 1.13
C TYR A 238 19.12 -25.22 0.28
N ASN A 239 18.27 -25.50 -0.72
CA ASN A 239 18.52 -26.54 -1.70
C ASN A 239 19.24 -25.94 -2.91
N SER A 240 20.54 -26.18 -3.03
CA SER A 240 21.34 -25.62 -4.14
C SER A 240 20.99 -26.23 -5.50
N ALA A 241 20.41 -27.43 -5.55
CA ALA A 241 20.01 -28.05 -6.81
C ALA A 241 18.72 -27.45 -7.38
N MET A 242 17.80 -27.06 -6.49
CA MET A 242 16.50 -26.50 -6.86
C MET A 242 16.46 -24.97 -6.81
N GLY A 243 17.41 -24.35 -6.10
CA GLY A 243 17.44 -22.92 -5.88
C GLY A 243 16.37 -22.43 -4.91
N THR A 244 15.93 -23.26 -3.95
CA THR A 244 14.79 -22.97 -3.08
C THR A 244 15.14 -22.98 -1.60
N ASN A 245 14.33 -22.25 -0.82
CA ASN A 245 14.47 -22.16 0.64
C ASN A 245 13.52 -23.13 1.33
N TYR A 246 13.92 -23.61 2.50
CA TYR A 246 13.06 -24.33 3.41
C TYR A 246 13.22 -23.77 4.82
N PHE A 247 12.11 -23.51 5.51
CA PHE A 247 12.10 -23.06 6.89
C PHE A 247 11.64 -24.18 7.82
N SER A 248 12.33 -24.37 8.93
CA SER A 248 11.94 -25.32 9.97
C SER A 248 12.27 -24.79 11.37
N ILE A 249 11.43 -25.19 12.33
CA ILE A 249 11.66 -25.01 13.77
C ILE A 249 12.02 -26.34 14.47
N LYS A 250 12.01 -27.46 13.73
CA LYS A 250 12.19 -28.81 14.28
C LYS A 250 13.59 -29.33 13.99
N GLN A 251 14.34 -29.60 15.06
CA GLN A 251 15.72 -30.10 14.98
C GLN A 251 15.84 -31.42 14.18
N GLU A 252 14.88 -32.33 14.29
CA GLU A 252 14.90 -33.60 13.55
C GLU A 252 14.71 -33.40 12.04
N GLU A 253 13.82 -32.48 11.67
CA GLU A 253 13.55 -32.14 10.26
C GLU A 253 14.77 -31.47 9.62
N ILE A 254 15.40 -30.53 10.35
CA ILE A 254 16.64 -29.88 9.92
C ILE A 254 17.73 -30.94 9.66
N ARG A 255 17.93 -31.88 10.59
CA ARG A 255 18.93 -32.96 10.41
C ARG A 255 18.62 -33.83 9.19
N ASN A 256 17.37 -34.21 8.99
CA ASN A 256 16.95 -35.02 7.85
C ASN A 256 17.14 -34.29 6.51
N LEU A 257 16.84 -33.00 6.45
CA LEU A 257 17.05 -32.21 5.23
C LEU A 257 18.53 -32.02 4.93
N THR A 258 19.35 -31.81 5.97
CA THR A 258 20.80 -31.70 5.81
C THR A 258 21.42 -33.02 5.30
N THR A 259 20.95 -34.19 5.76
CA THR A 259 21.41 -35.48 5.22
C THR A 259 20.96 -35.71 3.77
N MET A 260 19.86 -35.08 3.35
CA MET A 260 19.39 -35.05 1.96
C MET A 260 20.12 -34.01 1.08
N GLY A 261 21.10 -33.29 1.62
CA GLY A 261 21.95 -32.35 0.86
C GLY A 261 21.50 -30.90 0.91
N TYR A 262 20.53 -30.52 1.75
CA TYR A 262 20.22 -29.12 2.00
C TYR A 262 21.37 -28.47 2.78
N ARG A 263 21.69 -27.23 2.41
CA ARG A 263 22.65 -26.40 3.16
C ARG A 263 21.92 -25.72 4.31
N ASP A 264 22.35 -25.97 5.54
CA ASP A 264 21.90 -25.22 6.71
C ASP A 264 22.52 -23.81 6.69
N LEU A 265 21.68 -22.78 6.60
CA LEU A 265 22.08 -21.37 6.64
C LEU A 265 21.95 -20.77 8.05
N GLY A 266 21.57 -21.57 9.04
CA GLY A 266 21.45 -21.17 10.43
C GLY A 266 20.12 -20.54 10.80
N VAL A 267 20.07 -20.07 12.05
CA VAL A 267 18.87 -19.45 12.64
C VAL A 267 18.71 -18.02 12.09
N ILE A 268 17.58 -17.78 11.43
CA ILE A 268 17.24 -16.49 10.81
C ILE A 268 16.42 -15.56 11.70
N GLY A 269 15.92 -16.10 12.82
CA GLY A 269 15.15 -15.37 13.82
C GLY A 269 14.37 -16.35 14.68
N ARG A 270 13.32 -15.87 15.35
CA ARG A 270 12.47 -16.70 16.21
C ARG A 270 11.00 -16.47 15.91
N ILE A 271 10.18 -17.49 16.11
CA ILE A 271 8.72 -17.44 15.97
C ILE A 271 8.04 -18.07 17.20
N ALA A 272 6.76 -17.77 17.42
CA ALA A 272 6.00 -18.39 18.50
C ALA A 272 5.56 -19.80 18.08
N ASN A 273 5.70 -20.78 18.99
CA ASN A 273 5.24 -22.15 18.73
C ASN A 273 3.73 -22.31 18.98
N ASP A 274 3.17 -21.47 19.85
CA ASP A 274 1.77 -21.53 20.26
C ASP A 274 0.95 -20.38 19.66
N SER A 275 -0.33 -20.66 19.39
CA SER A 275 -1.28 -19.68 18.82
C SER A 275 -1.67 -18.55 19.78
N LYS A 276 -1.35 -18.70 21.06
CA LYS A 276 -1.73 -17.78 22.12
C LYS A 276 -0.54 -17.54 23.04
N ASP A 277 -0.19 -16.27 23.23
CA ASP A 277 0.78 -15.85 24.23
C ASP A 277 0.17 -14.72 25.08
N PRO A 278 0.23 -14.78 26.42
CA PRO A 278 -0.27 -13.72 27.29
C PRO A 278 0.35 -12.33 27.02
N ALA A 279 1.59 -12.29 26.51
CA ALA A 279 2.32 -11.07 26.16
C ALA A 279 1.92 -10.50 24.79
N CYS A 280 1.47 -11.35 23.85
CA CYS A 280 1.12 -10.95 22.49
C CYS A 280 -0.22 -11.53 22.05
N LYS A 281 -1.27 -10.71 22.07
CA LYS A 281 -2.63 -11.09 21.64
C LYS A 281 -2.84 -11.08 20.12
N TYR A 282 -1.85 -10.63 19.36
CA TYR A 282 -1.96 -10.39 17.92
C TYR A 282 -1.12 -11.37 17.10
N LEU A 283 -1.07 -12.63 17.55
CA LEU A 283 -0.41 -13.70 16.82
C LEU A 283 -1.32 -14.22 15.70
N VAL A 284 -0.70 -14.52 14.56
CA VAL A 284 -1.30 -15.10 13.37
C VAL A 284 -0.46 -16.31 12.92
N PRO A 285 -1.07 -17.35 12.36
CA PRO A 285 -0.33 -18.52 11.89
C PRO A 285 0.53 -18.20 10.66
N ILE A 286 1.70 -18.81 10.57
CA ILE A 286 2.51 -18.91 9.36
C ILE A 286 2.14 -20.23 8.68
N TYR A 287 1.34 -20.13 7.63
CA TYR A 287 0.98 -21.26 6.79
C TYR A 287 2.14 -21.64 5.90
N HIS A 288 2.43 -22.93 5.81
CA HIS A 288 3.41 -23.51 4.91
C HIS A 288 2.65 -24.27 3.83
N ILE A 289 2.84 -23.85 2.58
CA ILE A 289 2.30 -24.54 1.40
C ILE A 289 3.43 -24.80 0.40
N TYR A 290 3.23 -25.77 -0.48
CA TYR A 290 4.22 -26.17 -1.49
C TYR A 290 3.65 -26.02 -2.89
N SER A 291 4.39 -25.39 -3.80
CA SER A 291 4.04 -25.31 -5.22
C SER A 291 4.66 -26.48 -5.98
N PRO A 292 3.87 -27.41 -6.56
CA PRO A 292 4.43 -28.43 -7.46
C PRO A 292 4.98 -27.84 -8.75
N ILE A 293 4.42 -26.72 -9.21
CA ILE A 293 4.79 -26.04 -10.46
C ILE A 293 6.18 -25.41 -10.32
N PHE A 294 6.37 -24.58 -9.28
CA PHE A 294 7.64 -23.91 -9.04
C PHE A 294 8.64 -24.78 -8.26
N ARG A 295 8.16 -25.89 -7.70
CA ARG A 295 8.91 -26.79 -6.82
C ARG A 295 9.50 -26.05 -5.60
N SER A 296 8.80 -25.03 -5.13
CA SER A 296 9.23 -24.15 -4.04
C SER A 296 8.23 -24.15 -2.88
N ASP A 297 8.74 -24.04 -1.66
CA ASP A 297 7.95 -23.80 -0.47
C ASP A 297 7.53 -22.33 -0.36
N TYR A 298 6.35 -22.09 0.20
CA TYR A 298 5.78 -20.76 0.39
C TYR A 298 5.19 -20.62 1.79
N TYR A 299 5.65 -19.58 2.50
CA TYR A 299 5.27 -19.25 3.86
C TYR A 299 4.48 -17.95 3.90
N MET A 300 3.26 -17.95 4.42
CA MET A 300 2.42 -16.74 4.44
C MET A 300 1.54 -16.67 5.68
N THR A 301 1.02 -15.48 5.99
CA THR A 301 0.06 -15.28 7.08
C THR A 301 -1.36 -14.99 6.62
N ASP A 302 -1.56 -14.67 5.34
CA ASP A 302 -2.86 -14.34 4.78
C ASP A 302 -3.69 -15.61 4.47
N PRO A 303 -4.81 -15.84 5.17
CA PRO A 303 -5.65 -17.01 4.94
C PRO A 303 -6.43 -16.96 3.62
N LEU A 304 -6.74 -15.78 3.08
CA LEU A 304 -7.43 -15.64 1.79
C LEU A 304 -6.48 -16.02 0.65
N LEU A 305 -5.26 -15.46 0.67
CA LEU A 305 -4.24 -15.80 -0.31
C LEU A 305 -3.91 -17.28 -0.29
N ARG A 306 -3.79 -17.88 0.92
CA ARG A 306 -3.60 -19.32 1.08
C ARG A 306 -4.68 -20.12 0.36
N ASN A 307 -5.95 -19.80 0.58
CA ASN A 307 -7.06 -20.55 -0.01
C ASN A 307 -7.07 -20.45 -1.54
N ILE A 308 -6.71 -19.28 -2.09
CA ILE A 308 -6.52 -19.09 -3.53
C ILE A 308 -5.40 -20.01 -4.05
N ARG A 309 -4.23 -20.02 -3.40
CA ARG A 309 -3.10 -20.87 -3.82
C ARG A 309 -3.43 -22.37 -3.74
N LEU A 310 -4.16 -22.80 -2.71
CA LEU A 310 -4.62 -24.19 -2.63
C LEU A 310 -5.58 -24.55 -3.77
N ALA A 311 -6.46 -23.63 -4.17
CA ALA A 311 -7.32 -23.82 -5.34
C ALA A 311 -6.54 -23.86 -6.67
N GLU A 312 -5.40 -23.18 -6.75
CA GLU A 312 -4.44 -23.25 -7.87
C GLU A 312 -3.57 -24.52 -7.88
N GLY A 313 -3.77 -25.44 -6.92
CA GLY A 313 -3.07 -26.72 -6.87
C GLY A 313 -1.82 -26.74 -5.98
N TYR A 314 -1.62 -25.75 -5.11
CA TYR A 314 -0.60 -25.82 -4.07
C TYR A 314 -0.99 -26.85 -3.02
N HIS A 315 0.01 -27.51 -2.43
CA HIS A 315 -0.20 -28.51 -1.40
C HIS A 315 -0.05 -27.89 -0.03
N ASP A 316 -1.04 -28.10 0.84
CA ASP A 316 -0.98 -27.68 2.23
C ASP A 316 0.05 -28.53 3.01
N LYS A 317 1.00 -27.87 3.67
CA LYS A 317 1.99 -28.51 4.56
C LYS A 317 1.72 -28.20 6.03
N GLY A 318 0.66 -27.42 6.32
CA GLY A 318 0.22 -27.11 7.67
C GLY A 318 0.74 -25.75 8.16
N ILE A 319 0.88 -25.64 9.48
CA ILE A 319 1.32 -24.41 10.15
C ILE A 319 2.75 -24.62 10.64
N LEU A 320 3.67 -23.75 10.19
CA LEU A 320 5.06 -23.75 10.62
C LEU A 320 5.19 -23.24 12.06
N GLY A 321 4.41 -22.24 12.41
CA GLY A 321 4.36 -21.60 13.73
C GLY A 321 3.50 -20.34 13.68
N TYR A 322 3.72 -19.42 14.61
CA TYR A 322 2.94 -18.19 14.74
C TYR A 322 3.85 -16.96 14.80
N THR A 323 3.36 -15.86 14.23
CA THR A 323 4.06 -14.58 14.23
C THR A 323 3.12 -13.42 14.50
N ALA A 324 3.67 -12.24 14.73
CA ALA A 324 2.89 -11.03 14.89
C ALA A 324 2.18 -10.64 13.58
N LYS A 325 0.98 -10.06 13.72
CA LYS A 325 0.15 -9.62 12.58
C LYS A 325 0.81 -8.58 11.65
N GLY A 326 1.91 -7.96 12.08
CA GLY A 326 2.67 -7.00 11.29
C GLY A 326 3.95 -6.58 11.99
N LEU A 327 4.88 -6.00 11.23
CA LEU A 327 6.16 -5.53 11.78
C LEU A 327 5.94 -4.49 12.90
N GLY A 328 6.74 -4.54 13.96
CA GLY A 328 6.62 -3.71 15.16
C GLY A 328 5.54 -4.17 16.14
N VAL A 329 4.60 -5.02 15.72
CA VAL A 329 3.58 -5.61 16.62
C VAL A 329 4.28 -6.60 17.55
N CYS A 330 4.05 -6.47 18.86
CA CYS A 330 4.67 -7.30 19.90
C CYS A 330 6.20 -7.32 19.83
N HIS A 331 6.82 -6.18 19.49
CA HIS A 331 8.26 -6.04 19.30
C HIS A 331 8.86 -6.99 18.25
N SER A 332 8.07 -7.44 17.28
CA SER A 332 8.62 -8.13 16.11
C SER A 332 9.39 -7.13 15.24
N ASP A 333 10.60 -7.49 14.85
CA ASP A 333 11.59 -6.52 14.36
C ASP A 333 12.42 -7.03 13.18
N VAL A 334 12.21 -8.27 12.75
CA VAL A 334 12.88 -8.85 11.58
C VAL A 334 11.85 -9.15 10.49
N PRO A 335 11.80 -8.40 9.39
CA PRO A 335 10.92 -8.73 8.26
C PRO A 335 11.47 -9.91 7.45
N ILE A 336 10.59 -10.84 7.04
CA ILE A 336 10.86 -11.82 5.99
C ILE A 336 10.35 -11.26 4.67
N TYR A 337 11.29 -10.97 3.76
CA TYR A 337 11.00 -10.43 2.44
C TYR A 337 10.65 -11.55 1.45
N GLU A 338 9.76 -11.24 0.52
CA GLU A 338 9.31 -12.13 -0.54
C GLU A 338 9.85 -11.68 -1.90
N PHE A 339 10.46 -12.61 -2.62
CA PHE A 339 10.89 -12.42 -3.99
C PHE A 339 10.36 -13.56 -4.85
N PHE A 340 9.97 -13.25 -6.08
CA PHE A 340 9.50 -14.22 -7.05
C PHE A 340 10.33 -14.16 -8.33
N LYS A 341 10.70 -15.33 -8.84
CA LYS A 341 11.35 -15.48 -10.15
C LYS A 341 10.62 -16.55 -10.95
N ARG A 342 10.29 -16.24 -12.20
CA ARG A 342 9.44 -17.08 -13.05
C ARG A 342 9.95 -18.52 -13.19
N GLU A 343 11.26 -18.72 -13.25
CA GLU A 343 11.89 -20.04 -13.45
C GLU A 343 12.18 -20.80 -12.14
N GLN A 344 12.23 -20.10 -11.01
CA GLN A 344 12.72 -20.63 -9.72
C GLN A 344 11.68 -20.58 -8.60
N GLY A 345 10.59 -19.83 -8.77
CA GLY A 345 9.52 -19.70 -7.79
C GLY A 345 9.81 -18.64 -6.73
N LEU A 346 9.33 -18.95 -5.53
CA LEU A 346 9.36 -18.04 -4.39
C LEU A 346 10.64 -18.22 -3.57
N MET A 347 11.16 -17.08 -3.12
CA MET A 347 12.37 -16.96 -2.36
C MET A 347 12.11 -16.01 -1.18
N GLN A 348 12.08 -16.56 0.03
CA GLN A 348 11.76 -15.81 1.25
C GLN A 348 12.93 -15.84 2.24
N MET A 349 13.30 -14.68 2.79
CA MET A 349 14.45 -14.59 3.70
C MET A 349 14.45 -13.29 4.52
N PRO A 350 15.09 -13.27 5.70
CA PRO A 350 15.28 -12.04 6.47
C PRO A 350 16.30 -11.14 5.79
N ASN A 351 16.51 -9.96 6.37
CA ASN A 351 17.62 -9.12 5.92
C ASN A 351 18.97 -9.85 5.99
N SER A 352 19.69 -9.79 4.88
CA SER A 352 21.01 -10.37 4.70
C SER A 352 21.68 -9.71 3.50
N THR A 353 22.98 -9.95 3.31
CA THR A 353 23.69 -9.50 2.09
C THR A 353 23.04 -10.03 0.81
N GLU A 354 22.40 -11.21 0.87
CA GLU A 354 21.65 -11.80 -0.25
C GLU A 354 20.44 -10.95 -0.64
N VAL A 355 19.64 -10.52 0.35
CA VAL A 355 18.51 -9.61 0.16
C VAL A 355 18.96 -8.27 -0.41
N VAL A 356 20.04 -7.70 0.12
CA VAL A 356 20.59 -6.43 -0.37
C VAL A 356 21.02 -6.55 -1.84
N ASN A 357 21.59 -7.69 -2.24
CA ASN A 357 21.96 -7.94 -3.63
C ASN A 357 20.75 -8.14 -4.55
N LEU A 358 19.67 -8.76 -4.05
CA LEU A 358 18.40 -8.88 -4.77
C LEU A 358 17.76 -7.50 -5.00
N PHE A 359 17.73 -6.65 -3.96
CA PHE A 359 17.22 -5.28 -4.08
C PHE A 359 18.06 -4.42 -5.03
N LYS A 360 19.39 -4.61 -5.03
CA LYS A 360 20.30 -3.92 -5.96
C LYS A 360 20.27 -4.49 -7.39
N HIS A 361 19.39 -5.44 -7.68
CA HIS A 361 19.29 -6.13 -8.98
C HIS A 361 20.61 -6.77 -9.44
N VAL A 362 21.52 -7.06 -8.51
CA VAL A 362 22.78 -7.75 -8.78
C VAL A 362 22.50 -9.19 -9.22
N ILE A 363 21.40 -9.76 -8.72
CA ILE A 363 20.88 -11.07 -9.14
C ILE A 363 19.64 -10.83 -10.02
N PRO A 364 19.74 -10.99 -11.35
CA PRO A 364 18.65 -10.66 -12.26
C PRO A 364 17.48 -11.65 -12.19
N GLY A 365 16.28 -11.12 -12.42
CA GLY A 365 15.04 -11.90 -12.63
C GLY A 365 14.18 -12.16 -11.40
N TYR A 366 14.59 -11.67 -10.22
CA TYR A 366 13.75 -11.69 -9.03
C TYR A 366 12.97 -10.38 -8.90
N VAL A 367 11.66 -10.50 -8.71
CA VAL A 367 10.74 -9.39 -8.46
C VAL A 367 10.39 -9.38 -6.98
N TYR A 368 10.57 -8.24 -6.32
CA TYR A 368 10.16 -8.05 -4.93
C TYR A 368 8.63 -8.03 -4.82
N GLN A 369 8.07 -8.81 -3.90
CA GLN A 369 6.61 -8.94 -3.69
C GLN A 369 6.14 -8.43 -2.33
N GLY A 370 7.04 -7.88 -1.51
CA GLY A 370 6.71 -7.32 -0.20
C GLY A 370 7.28 -8.11 0.98
N ILE A 371 6.72 -7.86 2.17
CA ILE A 371 7.05 -8.58 3.41
C ILE A 371 5.98 -9.63 3.64
N SER A 372 6.36 -10.91 3.69
CA SER A 372 5.42 -12.00 3.94
C SER A 372 4.95 -12.03 5.39
N PHE A 373 5.88 -11.86 6.32
CA PHE A 373 5.62 -11.78 7.76
C PHE A 373 6.84 -11.28 8.54
N PRO A 374 6.65 -10.66 9.72
CA PRO A 374 7.75 -10.35 10.63
C PRO A 374 8.14 -11.57 11.45
N ILE A 375 9.30 -11.56 12.10
CA ILE A 375 9.76 -12.49 13.14
C ILE A 375 10.54 -11.70 14.21
N TRP A 376 11.00 -12.36 15.27
CA TRP A 376 11.80 -11.72 16.34
C TRP A 376 13.29 -12.01 16.15
N LYS A 377 14.15 -11.04 16.46
CA LYS A 377 15.62 -11.22 16.46
C LYS A 377 16.05 -12.41 17.33
N THR A 378 17.16 -13.01 16.93
CA THR A 378 17.95 -13.88 17.81
C THR A 378 18.58 -13.00 18.89
N ALA A 379 18.24 -13.26 20.16
CA ALA A 379 18.89 -12.64 21.32
C ALA A 379 20.41 -12.83 21.31
#